data_AF-A0A527YWT3-F1
#
_entry.id   AF-A0A527YWT3-F1
#
_cell.length_a   1.000
_cell.length_b   1.000
_cell.length_c   1.000
_cell.angle_alpha   90.00
_cell.angle_beta   90.00
_cell.angle_gamma   90.00
#
_symmetry.space_group_name_H-M   'P 1'
#
loop_
_entity.id
_entity.type
_entity.pdbx_description
1 polymer ?
#
loop_
_entity_poly.entity_id
_entity_poly.type
_entity_poly.pdbx_seq_one_letter_code
_entity_poly.pdbx_strand_id
1 'polypeptide(L)'
;GLKALESLPPGSDKDRKELALQTAIGTALISVHGYAAQETGAAYGRARALCQQFGDAATLHATLSGEFVYHFVRGDYAMMRQLTKEARLTAERTGDDAFQLAGHRMGGISAMYFGSFVEAEREFETILRLYD
;
A
#
# COMPACT_ATOMS: atom_id res chain seq x y z
N GLY A 1 -20.99 -7.14 -4.50
CA GLY A 1 -19.65 -6.72 -4.97
C GLY A 1 -18.89 -7.90 -5.50
N LEU A 2 -17.97 -8.47 -4.71
CA LEU A 2 -17.05 -9.53 -5.15
C LEU A 2 -17.74 -10.81 -5.66
N LYS A 3 -18.79 -11.30 -4.99
CA LYS A 3 -19.56 -12.48 -5.45
C LYS A 3 -20.12 -12.33 -6.87
N ALA A 4 -20.47 -11.11 -7.28
CA ALA A 4 -20.98 -10.85 -8.63
C ALA A 4 -19.90 -10.98 -9.72
N LEU A 5 -18.61 -10.99 -9.35
CA LEU A 5 -17.52 -11.26 -10.29
C LEU A 5 -17.36 -12.74 -10.59
N GLU A 6 -17.89 -13.64 -9.77
CA GLU A 6 -17.80 -15.09 -9.98
C GLU A 6 -18.47 -15.51 -11.29
N SER A 7 -19.53 -14.81 -11.70
CA SER A 7 -20.23 -15.04 -12.97
C SER A 7 -19.55 -14.44 -14.20
N LEU A 8 -18.48 -13.63 -14.03
CA LEU A 8 -17.73 -13.10 -15.16
C LEU A 8 -16.67 -14.10 -15.64
N PRO A 9 -16.44 -14.20 -16.97
CA PRO A 9 -15.32 -14.95 -17.50
C PRO A 9 -13.98 -14.51 -16.89
N PRO A 10 -13.04 -15.42 -16.66
CA PRO A 10 -11.68 -15.06 -16.28
C PRO A 10 -11.03 -14.12 -17.31
N GLY A 11 -10.28 -13.13 -16.84
CA GLY A 11 -9.53 -12.21 -17.70
C GLY A 11 -9.39 -10.81 -17.11
N SER A 12 -8.62 -9.96 -17.81
CA SER A 12 -8.20 -8.64 -17.35
C SER A 12 -9.35 -7.73 -16.92
N ASP A 13 -10.53 -7.84 -17.54
CA ASP A 13 -11.69 -7.02 -17.18
C ASP A 13 -12.30 -7.42 -15.83
N LYS A 14 -12.34 -8.73 -15.54
CA LYS A 14 -12.77 -9.24 -14.23
C LYS A 14 -11.78 -8.82 -13.16
N ASP A 15 -10.49 -8.97 -13.44
CA ASP A 15 -9.42 -8.68 -12.49
C ASP A 15 -9.32 -7.17 -12.17
N ARG A 16 -9.50 -6.29 -13.16
CA ARG A 16 -9.59 -4.83 -12.93
C ARG A 16 -10.79 -4.45 -12.07
N LYS A 17 -11.95 -5.09 -12.29
CA LYS A 17 -13.14 -4.87 -11.45
C LYS A 17 -12.93 -5.40 -10.04
N GLU A 18 -12.26 -6.54 -9.90
CA GLU A 18 -11.89 -7.09 -8.61
C GLU A 18 -10.97 -6.13 -7.86
N LEU A 19 -9.94 -5.62 -8.53
CA LEU A 19 -9.00 -4.67 -7.95
C LEU A 19 -9.71 -3.44 -7.39
N ALA A 20 -10.55 -2.79 -8.19
CA ALA A 20 -11.31 -1.62 -7.75
C ALA A 20 -12.20 -1.91 -6.53
N LEU A 21 -12.83 -3.10 -6.50
CA LEU A 21 -13.66 -3.52 -5.39
C LEU A 21 -12.83 -3.81 -4.13
N GLN A 22 -11.69 -4.49 -4.25
CA GLN A 22 -10.84 -4.83 -3.11
C GLN A 22 -10.27 -3.57 -2.44
N THR A 23 -9.82 -2.58 -3.21
CA THR A 23 -9.33 -1.30 -2.68
C THR A 23 -10.44 -0.53 -1.94
N ALA A 24 -11.66 -0.50 -2.51
CA ALA A 24 -12.81 0.13 -1.88
C ALA A 24 -13.24 -0.60 -0.59
N ILE A 25 -13.26 -1.93 -0.62
CA ILE A 25 -13.61 -2.77 0.53
C ILE A 25 -12.57 -2.60 1.64
N GLY A 26 -11.27 -2.59 1.34
CA GLY A 26 -10.22 -2.36 2.34
C GLY A 26 -10.43 -1.07 3.11
N THR A 27 -10.78 0.01 2.41
CA THR A 27 -11.08 1.31 3.04
C THR A 27 -12.32 1.24 3.94
N ALA A 28 -13.37 0.57 3.49
CA ALA A 28 -14.59 0.39 4.30
C ALA A 28 -14.34 -0.49 5.53
N LEU A 29 -13.54 -1.54 5.40
CA LEU A 29 -13.21 -2.46 6.49
C LEU A 29 -12.37 -1.77 7.57
N ILE A 30 -11.49 -0.84 7.21
CA ILE A 30 -10.79 0.01 8.19
C ILE A 30 -11.81 0.75 9.07
N SER A 31 -12.83 1.36 8.46
CA SER A 31 -13.83 2.14 9.20
C SER A 31 -14.68 1.29 10.15
N VAL A 32 -14.92 0.03 9.82
CA VAL A 32 -15.83 -0.85 10.58
C VAL A 32 -15.08 -1.74 11.58
N HIS A 33 -13.93 -2.28 11.20
CA HIS A 33 -13.19 -3.29 11.97
C HIS A 33 -11.79 -2.83 12.39
N GLY A 34 -11.36 -1.67 11.91
CA GLY A 34 -10.03 -1.14 12.17
C GLY A 34 -8.96 -1.64 11.21
N TYR A 35 -7.79 -1.01 11.33
CA TYR A 35 -6.66 -1.24 10.43
C TYR A 35 -6.07 -2.64 10.51
N ALA A 36 -6.12 -3.33 11.66
CA ALA A 36 -5.46 -4.61 11.88
C ALA A 36 -6.36 -5.85 11.68
N ALA A 37 -7.62 -5.65 11.28
CA ALA A 37 -8.57 -6.73 11.04
C ALA A 37 -8.11 -7.66 9.91
N GLN A 38 -8.36 -8.96 10.05
CA GLN A 38 -7.90 -9.97 9.08
C GLN A 38 -8.48 -9.70 7.69
N GLU A 39 -9.73 -9.26 7.63
CA GLU A 39 -10.46 -8.92 6.42
C GLU A 39 -9.82 -7.71 5.73
N THR A 40 -9.39 -6.70 6.49
CA THR A 40 -8.68 -5.51 5.97
C THR A 40 -7.38 -5.94 5.28
N GLY A 41 -6.59 -6.79 5.95
CA GLY A 41 -5.35 -7.33 5.38
C GLY A 41 -5.60 -8.18 4.13
N ALA A 42 -6.63 -9.03 4.15
CA ALA A 42 -6.99 -9.86 3.00
C ALA A 42 -7.40 -9.03 1.78
N ALA A 43 -8.16 -7.95 1.98
CA ALA A 43 -8.58 -7.05 0.89
C ALA A 43 -7.39 -6.35 0.24
N TYR A 44 -6.51 -5.71 1.04
CA TYR A 44 -5.33 -5.02 0.49
C TYR A 44 -4.32 -6.00 -0.12
N GLY A 45 -4.08 -7.16 0.49
CA GLY A 45 -3.20 -8.18 -0.07
C GLY A 45 -3.68 -8.70 -1.42
N ARG A 46 -5.01 -8.90 -1.58
CA ARG A 46 -5.59 -9.29 -2.88
C ARG A 46 -5.52 -8.16 -3.90
N ALA A 47 -5.80 -6.92 -3.50
CA ALA A 47 -5.62 -5.76 -4.37
C ALA A 47 -4.17 -5.66 -4.87
N ARG A 48 -3.17 -5.89 -4.02
CA ARG A 48 -1.75 -5.80 -4.40
C ARG A 48 -1.37 -6.85 -5.43
N ALA A 49 -1.81 -8.09 -5.22
CA ALA A 49 -1.59 -9.18 -6.16
C ALA A 49 -2.18 -8.88 -7.54
N LEU A 50 -3.32 -8.18 -7.60
CA LEU A 50 -3.93 -7.74 -8.85
C LEU A 50 -3.20 -6.53 -9.47
N CYS A 51 -2.77 -5.55 -8.67
CA CYS A 51 -1.98 -4.41 -9.15
C CYS A 51 -0.70 -4.83 -9.87
N GLN A 52 -0.02 -5.87 -9.38
CA GLN A 52 1.19 -6.42 -10.00
C GLN A 52 0.95 -6.93 -11.43
N GLN A 53 -0.29 -7.24 -11.80
CA GLN A 53 -0.65 -7.71 -13.14
C GLN A 53 -1.00 -6.58 -14.12
N PHE A 54 -1.54 -5.46 -13.63
CA PHE A 54 -2.08 -4.39 -14.51
C PHE A 54 -1.21 -3.14 -14.60
N GLY A 55 -0.19 -3.00 -13.75
CA GLY A 55 0.79 -1.91 -13.85
C GLY A 55 0.20 -0.51 -13.61
N ASP A 56 -0.96 -0.41 -12.96
CA ASP A 56 -1.59 0.87 -12.61
C ASP A 56 -0.93 1.47 -11.36
N ALA A 57 -0.14 2.53 -11.59
CA ALA A 57 0.59 3.28 -10.58
C ALA A 57 -0.32 3.83 -9.47
N ALA A 58 -1.43 4.47 -9.81
CA ALA A 58 -2.29 5.11 -8.82
C ALA A 58 -2.93 4.09 -7.87
N THR A 59 -3.43 2.99 -8.45
CA THR A 59 -4.05 1.93 -7.65
C THR A 59 -3.01 1.16 -6.82
N LEU A 60 -1.80 0.96 -7.34
CA LEU A 60 -0.70 0.37 -6.59
C LEU A 60 -0.31 1.24 -5.39
N HIS A 61 -0.22 2.57 -5.57
CA HIS A 61 0.09 3.49 -4.47
C HIS A 61 -0.94 3.42 -3.33
N ALA A 62 -2.23 3.48 -3.65
CA ALA A 62 -3.30 3.37 -2.66
C ALA A 62 -3.26 2.02 -1.92
N THR A 63 -2.98 0.95 -2.66
CA THR A 63 -2.91 -0.40 -2.11
C THR A 63 -1.73 -0.60 -1.16
N LEU A 64 -0.52 -0.17 -1.56
CA LEU A 64 0.67 -0.24 -0.71
C LEU A 64 0.49 0.58 0.58
N SER A 65 -0.15 1.75 0.48
CA SER A 65 -0.44 2.58 1.65
C SER A 65 -1.37 1.89 2.63
N GLY A 66 -2.47 1.29 2.15
CA GLY A 66 -3.40 0.53 3.01
C GLY A 66 -2.77 -0.69 3.66
N GLU A 67 -2.04 -1.49 2.87
CA GLU A 67 -1.34 -2.69 3.35
C GLU A 67 -0.25 -2.33 4.38
N PHE A 68 0.50 -1.24 4.14
CA PHE A 68 1.51 -0.77 5.09
C PHE A 68 0.88 -0.44 6.44
N VAL A 69 -0.24 0.28 6.46
CA VAL A 69 -0.91 0.63 7.73
C VAL A 69 -1.45 -0.61 8.44
N TYR A 70 -1.97 -1.60 7.70
CA TYR A 70 -2.38 -2.90 8.27
C TYR A 70 -1.23 -3.58 9.01
N HIS A 71 -0.06 -3.70 8.38
CA HIS A 71 1.12 -4.33 9.00
C HIS A 71 1.72 -3.49 10.12
N PHE A 72 1.71 -2.16 9.96
CA PHE A 72 2.18 -1.21 10.95
C PHE A 72 1.43 -1.33 12.28
N VAL A 73 0.08 -1.33 12.25
CA VAL A 73 -0.72 -1.46 13.48
C VAL A 73 -0.50 -2.82 14.16
N ARG A 74 -0.11 -3.84 13.39
CA ARG A 74 0.21 -5.18 13.89
C ARG A 74 1.66 -5.35 14.36
N GLY A 75 2.52 -4.34 14.16
CA GLY A 75 3.94 -4.42 14.49
C GLY A 75 4.75 -5.35 13.58
N ASP A 76 4.28 -5.64 12.36
CA ASP A 76 4.96 -6.52 11.42
C ASP A 76 6.05 -5.76 10.63
N TYR A 77 7.22 -5.65 11.27
CA TYR A 77 8.35 -4.90 10.73
C TYR A 77 8.85 -5.43 9.39
N ALA A 78 8.87 -6.75 9.23
CA ALA A 78 9.40 -7.37 8.03
C ALA A 78 8.59 -6.94 6.81
N MET A 79 7.25 -6.95 6.94
CA MET A 79 6.36 -6.47 5.89
C MET A 79 6.44 -4.96 5.70
N MET A 80 6.53 -4.16 6.76
CA MET A 80 6.71 -2.71 6.63
C MET A 80 7.96 -2.34 5.81
N ARG A 81 9.08 -3.03 6.04
CA ARG A 81 10.31 -2.83 5.25
C ARG A 81 10.14 -3.27 3.80
N GLN A 82 9.50 -4.41 3.58
CA GLN A 82 9.26 -4.94 2.23
C GLN A 82 8.42 -3.96 1.40
N LEU A 83 7.34 -3.42 1.99
CA LEU A 83 6.45 -2.45 1.33
C LEU A 83 7.15 -1.12 1.09
N THR A 84 7.94 -0.63 2.05
CA THR A 84 8.81 0.55 1.85
C THR A 84 9.74 0.38 0.64
N LYS A 85 10.40 -0.78 0.53
CA LYS A 85 11.30 -1.08 -0.59
C LYS A 85 10.56 -1.13 -1.92
N GLU A 86 9.38 -1.72 -1.96
CA GLU A 86 8.56 -1.79 -3.17
C GLU A 86 8.08 -0.41 -3.64
N ALA A 87 7.69 0.46 -2.71
CA ALA A 87 7.34 1.85 -3.03
C ALA A 87 8.54 2.59 -3.65
N ARG A 88 9.74 2.47 -3.07
CA ARG A 88 10.97 3.09 -3.60
C ARG A 88 11.35 2.56 -4.98
N LEU A 89 11.35 1.24 -5.17
CA LEU A 89 11.64 0.64 -6.49
C LEU A 89 10.62 1.07 -7.55
N THR A 90 9.36 1.23 -7.16
CA THR A 90 8.32 1.73 -8.06
C THR A 90 8.57 3.19 -8.42
N ALA A 91 8.95 4.02 -7.45
CA ALA A 91 9.32 5.41 -7.68
C ALA A 91 10.52 5.54 -8.63
N GLU A 92 11.58 4.75 -8.42
CA GLU A 92 12.77 4.71 -9.29
C GLU A 92 12.42 4.33 -10.73
N ARG A 93 11.52 3.35 -10.91
CA ARG A 93 11.11 2.87 -12.23
C ARG A 93 10.21 3.84 -12.98
N THR A 94 9.35 4.56 -12.27
CA THR A 94 8.28 5.38 -12.87
C THR A 94 8.61 6.87 -12.89
N GLY A 95 9.51 7.33 -12.02
CA GLY A 95 9.73 8.75 -11.77
C GLY A 95 8.54 9.43 -11.10
N ASP A 96 7.63 8.67 -10.49
CA ASP A 96 6.40 9.19 -9.89
C ASP A 96 6.67 9.72 -8.46
N ASP A 97 6.47 11.02 -8.27
CA ASP A 97 6.66 11.72 -7.00
C ASP A 97 5.76 11.18 -5.89
N ALA A 98 4.57 10.68 -6.21
CA ALA A 98 3.68 10.09 -5.22
C ALA A 98 4.31 8.83 -4.61
N PHE A 99 4.99 8.01 -5.41
CA PHE A 99 5.72 6.85 -4.92
C PHE A 99 7.00 7.23 -4.17
N GLN A 100 7.70 8.29 -4.57
CA GLN A 100 8.83 8.80 -3.79
C GLN A 100 8.38 9.22 -2.39
N LEU A 101 7.33 10.05 -2.32
CA LEU A 101 6.73 10.51 -1.09
C LEU A 101 6.28 9.33 -0.20
N ALA A 102 5.58 8.35 -0.78
CA ALA A 102 5.14 7.16 -0.06
C ALA A 102 6.33 6.36 0.49
N GLY A 103 7.36 6.15 -0.32
CA GLY A 103 8.57 5.41 0.09
C GLY A 103 9.32 6.08 1.24
N HIS A 104 9.43 7.41 1.23
CA HIS A 104 10.01 8.16 2.34
C HIS A 104 9.11 8.13 3.58
N ARG A 105 7.79 8.30 3.41
CA ARG A 105 6.83 8.25 4.53
C ARG A 105 6.83 6.89 5.23
N MET A 106 6.78 5.81 4.46
CA MET A 106 6.81 4.44 4.99
C MET A 106 8.15 4.14 5.67
N GLY A 107 9.25 4.59 5.08
CA GLY A 107 10.60 4.47 5.65
C GLY A 107 10.71 5.20 6.99
N GLY A 108 10.29 6.47 7.04
CA GLY A 108 10.33 7.28 8.26
C GLY A 108 9.46 6.71 9.38
N ILE A 109 8.23 6.28 9.08
CA ILE A 109 7.35 5.63 10.08
C ILE A 109 7.99 4.34 10.59
N SER A 110 8.55 3.51 9.70
CA SER A 110 9.23 2.28 10.08
C SER A 110 10.41 2.59 11.01
N ALA A 111 11.32 3.47 10.59
CA ALA A 111 12.49 3.85 11.37
C ALA A 111 12.11 4.40 12.77
N MET A 112 11.10 5.27 12.83
CA MET A 112 10.61 5.84 14.09
C MET A 112 10.10 4.77 15.05
N TYR A 113 9.29 3.83 14.58
CA TYR A 113 8.68 2.81 15.42
C TYR A 113 9.65 1.75 15.93
N PHE A 114 10.79 1.58 15.24
CA PHE A 114 11.83 0.64 15.65
C PHE A 114 13.06 1.31 16.28
N GLY A 115 12.95 2.61 16.63
CA GLY A 115 13.95 3.34 17.41
C GLY A 115 15.11 3.93 16.60
N SER A 116 15.08 3.84 15.27
CA SER A 116 16.06 4.46 14.36
C SER A 116 15.72 5.93 14.11
N PHE A 117 15.69 6.77 15.15
CA PHE A 117 15.21 8.15 15.05
C PHE A 117 15.98 9.03 14.06
N VAL A 118 17.31 8.87 13.97
CA VAL A 118 18.14 9.61 13.01
C VAL A 118 17.80 9.26 11.56
N GLU A 119 17.47 8.00 11.29
CA GLU A 119 16.99 7.58 9.98
C GLU A 119 15.60 8.17 9.71
N ALA A 120 14.69 8.10 10.69
CA ALA A 120 13.35 8.67 10.57
C ALA A 120 13.37 10.17 10.25
N GLU A 121 14.22 10.93 10.94
CA GLU A 121 14.42 12.37 10.70
C GLU A 121 14.83 12.64 9.24
N ARG A 122 15.86 11.94 8.73
CA ARG A 122 16.32 12.10 7.34
C ARG A 122 15.24 11.80 6.31
N GLU A 123 14.43 10.76 6.57
CA GLU A 123 13.31 10.39 5.72
C GLU A 123 12.25 11.50 5.69
N PHE A 124 11.83 12.01 6.85
CA PHE A 124 10.83 13.06 6.93
C PHE A 124 11.34 14.42 6.41
N GLU A 125 12.60 14.77 6.62
CA GLU A 125 13.20 15.97 6.01
C GLU A 125 13.20 15.90 4.48
N THR A 126 13.42 14.72 3.91
CA THR A 126 13.39 14.55 2.45
C THR A 126 11.99 14.77 1.92
N ILE A 127 10.96 14.32 2.63
CA ILE A 127 9.56 14.64 2.30
C ILE A 127 9.34 16.15 2.27
N LEU A 128 9.79 16.88 3.29
CA LEU A 128 9.62 18.34 3.34
C LEU A 128 10.28 19.02 2.14
N ARG A 129 11.51 18.61 1.78
CA ARG A 129 12.22 19.13 0.60
C ARG A 129 11.54 18.82 -0.73
N LEU A 130 10.72 17.77 -0.82
CA LEU A 130 9.95 17.42 -2.03
C LEU A 130 8.67 18.26 -2.18
N TYR A 131 8.22 18.94 -1.12
CA TYR A 131 7.05 19.82 -1.14
C TYR A 131 7.40 21.30 -1.39
N ASP A 132 8.66 21.69 -1.18
CA ASP A 132 9.19 23.05 -1.43
C ASP A 132 9.53 23.27 -2.91
#